data_AF-A0A964PDN7-F1
#
_entry.id   AF-A0A964PDN7-F1
#
_cell.length_a   1.000
_cell.length_b   1.000
_cell.length_c   1.000
_cell.angle_alpha   90.00
_cell.angle_beta   90.00
_cell.angle_gamma   90.00
#
_symmetry.space_group_name_H-M   'P 1'
#
loop_
_entity.id
_entity.type
_entity.pdbx_description
1 polymer ?
#
loop_
_entity_poly.entity_id
_entity_poly.type
_entity_poly.pdbx_seq_one_letter_code
_entity_poly.pdbx_strand_id
1 'polypeptide(L)'
;MGEPVGGGAAEVLINSAAVAESVRSLEKSLNIPDLISEGSVGYGMLSFDQSLMQWYKRGVIRYDGALFYASNPSEFALRAAGVTAASDRTFADVPGINWAPSDLTRDVSLT
;
A
#
# COMPACT_ATOMS: atom_id res chain seq x y z
N MET A 1 -0.72 14.52 -23.79
CA MET A 1 -0.54 13.40 -22.83
C MET A 1 0.36 13.96 -21.75
N GLY A 2 -0.17 14.23 -20.55
CA GLY A 2 0.62 14.86 -19.49
C GLY A 2 1.72 13.92 -19.01
N GLU A 3 2.88 14.48 -18.67
CA GLU A 3 3.96 13.75 -18.01
C GLU A 3 3.40 13.02 -16.77
N PRO A 4 3.77 11.75 -16.53
CA PRO A 4 3.37 11.07 -15.31
C PRO A 4 3.92 11.85 -14.11
N VAL A 5 3.01 12.43 -13.33
CA VAL A 5 3.36 12.98 -12.01
C VAL A 5 3.90 11.82 -11.18
N GLY A 6 5.17 11.87 -10.81
CA GLY A 6 5.82 10.81 -10.05
C GLY A 6 5.12 10.64 -8.70
N GLY A 7 4.24 9.65 -8.58
CA GLY A 7 3.69 9.21 -7.31
C GLY A 7 4.69 8.29 -6.63
N GLY A 8 5.17 8.68 -5.44
CA GLY A 8 5.90 7.76 -4.58
C GLY A 8 4.96 6.67 -4.05
N ALA A 9 5.39 5.42 -4.05
CA ALA A 9 4.77 4.40 -3.23
C ALA A 9 5.30 4.54 -1.80
N ALA A 10 4.44 4.33 -0.80
CA ALA A 10 4.77 4.48 0.61
C ALA A 10 4.06 3.41 1.44
N GLU A 11 4.64 3.10 2.60
CA GLU A 11 4.07 2.24 3.61
C GLU A 11 3.72 3.06 4.86
N VAL A 12 2.57 2.77 5.46
CA VAL A 12 2.03 3.50 6.61
C VAL A 12 1.64 2.50 7.70
N LEU A 13 2.34 2.57 8.83
CA LEU A 13 2.01 1.87 10.06
C LEU A 13 1.54 2.88 11.11
N ILE A 14 0.33 2.68 11.63
CA ILE A 14 -0.20 3.49 12.73
C ILE A 14 0.07 2.77 14.06
N ASN A 15 0.58 3.50 15.07
CA ASN A 15 0.87 2.93 16.40
C ASN A 15 -0.42 2.64 17.19
N SER A 16 -1.16 1.62 16.78
CA SER A 16 -2.33 1.09 17.50
C SER A 16 -1.90 0.35 18.77
N ALA A 17 -2.85 0.01 19.65
CA ALA A 17 -2.55 -0.77 20.85
C ALA A 17 -1.89 -2.12 20.52
N ALA A 18 -2.33 -2.78 19.44
CA ALA A 18 -1.74 -4.04 18.99
C ALA A 18 -0.30 -3.86 18.50
N VAL A 19 0.00 -2.75 17.81
CA VAL A 19 1.35 -2.42 17.34
C VAL A 19 2.26 -2.06 18.52
N ALA A 20 1.79 -1.21 19.43
CA ALA A 20 2.53 -0.86 20.64
C ALA A 20 2.88 -2.08 21.49
N GLU A 21 1.93 -3.01 21.64
CA GLU A 21 2.14 -4.26 22.35
C GLU A 21 3.12 -5.20 21.62
N SER A 22 3.02 -5.26 20.29
CA SER A 22 3.94 -6.04 19.46
C SER A 22 5.37 -5.53 19.61
N VAL A 23 5.59 -4.22 19.51
CA VAL A 23 6.92 -3.59 19.65
C VAL A 23 7.56 -3.82 21.03
N ARG A 24 6.74 -3.94 22.09
CA ARG A 24 7.25 -4.18 23.46
C ARG A 24 7.72 -5.60 23.72
N SER A 25 7.22 -6.58 22.96
CA SER A 25 7.50 -8.00 23.20
C SER A 25 8.46 -8.55 22.14
N LEU A 26 9.75 -8.60 22.49
CA LEU A 26 10.80 -9.19 21.64
C LEU A 26 10.59 -10.68 21.35
N GLU A 27 9.81 -11.39 22.18
CA GLU A 27 9.51 -12.83 22.00
C GLU A 27 8.34 -13.08 21.04
N LYS A 28 7.47 -12.09 20.81
CA LYS A 28 6.47 -12.19 19.74
C LYS A 28 7.20 -11.98 18.43
N SER A 29 7.27 -13.02 17.60
CA SER A 29 7.77 -12.91 16.23
C SER A 29 6.97 -11.81 15.52
N LEU A 30 7.62 -10.68 15.30
CA LEU A 30 7.01 -9.45 14.79
C LEU A 30 6.64 -9.65 13.33
N ASN A 31 5.37 -9.94 13.04
CA ASN A 31 4.87 -9.87 11.67
C ASN A 31 4.21 -8.51 11.42
N ILE A 32 5.05 -7.47 11.44
CA ILE A 32 4.64 -6.09 11.13
C ILE A 32 4.00 -5.97 9.74
N PRO A 33 4.50 -6.63 8.67
CA PRO A 33 3.87 -6.57 7.35
C PRO A 33 2.40 -7.04 7.33
N ASP A 34 2.09 -8.11 8.05
CA ASP A 34 0.70 -8.58 8.18
C ASP A 34 -0.15 -7.59 8.97
N LEU A 35 0.36 -7.03 10.08
CA LEU A 35 -0.37 -6.02 10.85
C LEU A 35 -0.72 -4.77 10.02
N ILE A 36 0.20 -4.33 9.15
CA ILE A 36 -0.04 -3.21 8.24
C ILE A 36 -1.13 -3.57 7.23
N SER A 37 -1.01 -4.74 6.60
CA SER A 37 -1.94 -5.20 5.57
C SER A 37 -3.36 -5.44 6.09
N GLU A 38 -3.49 -5.95 7.32
CA GLU A 38 -4.78 -6.15 7.97
C GLU A 38 -5.36 -4.85 8.54
N GLY A 39 -4.48 -3.93 8.96
CA GLY A 39 -4.85 -2.65 9.56
C GLY A 39 -5.45 -1.63 8.60
N SER A 40 -5.51 -1.92 7.30
CA SER A 40 -5.91 -0.94 6.27
C SER A 40 -7.33 -0.41 6.47
N VAL A 41 -8.30 -1.29 6.71
CA VAL A 41 -9.71 -0.89 6.83
C VAL A 41 -10.02 -0.25 8.19
N GLY A 42 -9.44 -0.78 9.27
CA GLY A 42 -9.79 -0.39 10.63
C GLY A 42 -8.98 0.77 11.20
N TYR A 43 -7.74 0.92 10.74
CA TYR A 43 -6.78 1.89 11.30
C TYR A 43 -6.18 2.82 10.25
N GLY A 44 -6.54 2.66 8.98
CA GLY A 44 -5.97 3.46 7.88
C GLY A 44 -4.50 3.15 7.61
N MET A 45 -4.05 1.93 7.91
CA MET A 45 -2.70 1.47 7.54
C MET A 45 -2.62 1.18 6.04
N LEU A 46 -1.41 1.13 5.51
CA LEU A 46 -1.20 0.88 4.08
C LEU A 46 0.12 0.15 3.89
N SER A 47 0.10 -1.03 3.27
CA SER A 47 1.32 -1.71 2.88
C SER A 47 1.92 -1.12 1.61
N PHE A 48 3.21 -1.29 1.42
CA PHE A 48 3.87 -0.81 0.20
C PHE A 48 3.25 -1.41 -1.08
N ASP A 49 2.94 -2.70 -1.06
CA ASP A 49 2.36 -3.42 -2.20
C ASP A 49 0.92 -2.96 -2.51
N GLN A 50 0.14 -2.59 -1.48
CA GLN A 50 -1.15 -1.91 -1.67
C GLN A 50 -0.98 -0.56 -2.38
N SER A 51 0.01 0.24 -1.96
CA SER A 51 0.32 1.53 -2.59
C SER A 51 0.69 1.37 -4.06
N LEU A 52 1.58 0.41 -4.39
CA LEU A 52 1.95 0.10 -5.77
C LEU A 52 0.76 -0.33 -6.61
N MET A 53 -0.08 -1.23 -6.10
CA MET A 53 -1.24 -1.75 -6.82
C MET A 53 -2.25 -0.64 -7.14
N GLN A 54 -2.46 0.30 -6.21
CA GLN A 54 -3.33 1.46 -6.42
C GLN A 54 -2.81 2.38 -7.52
N TRP A 55 -1.52 2.72 -7.49
CA TRP A 55 -0.90 3.56 -8.53
C TRP A 55 -0.88 2.87 -9.90
N TYR A 56 -0.63 1.56 -9.94
CA TYR A 56 -0.66 0.78 -11.17
C TYR A 56 -2.06 0.73 -11.79
N LYS A 57 -3.10 0.41 -11.00
CA LYS A 57 -4.50 0.39 -11.46
C LYS A 57 -4.97 1.74 -12.02
N ARG A 58 -4.39 2.84 -11.53
CA ARG A 58 -4.68 4.21 -12.00
C ARG A 58 -3.86 4.63 -13.22
N GLY A 59 -2.93 3.80 -13.68
CA GLY A 59 -2.05 4.09 -14.80
C GLY A 59 -0.99 5.16 -14.52
N VAL A 60 -0.72 5.44 -13.23
CA VAL A 60 0.29 6.43 -12.82
C VAL A 60 1.71 5.85 -12.90
N ILE A 61 1.87 4.57 -12.55
CA ILE A 61 3.13 3.84 -12.69
C ILE A 61 2.98 2.67 -13.67
N ARG A 62 4.09 2.27 -14.30
CA ARG A 62 4.11 1.13 -15.23
C ARG A 62 4.18 -0.19 -14.47
N TYR A 63 3.67 -1.24 -15.10
CA TYR A 63 3.71 -2.60 -14.57
C TYR A 63 5.14 -3.08 -14.28
N ASP A 64 6.10 -2.83 -15.19
CA ASP A 64 7.50 -3.25 -15.00
C ASP A 64 8.11 -2.66 -13.73
N GLY A 65 7.89 -1.36 -13.48
CA GLY A 65 8.35 -0.69 -12.28
C GLY A 65 7.64 -1.20 -11.04
N ALA A 66 6.31 -1.33 -11.09
CA ALA A 66 5.53 -1.81 -9.95
C ALA A 66 5.92 -3.24 -9.53
N LEU A 67 6.10 -4.14 -10.51
CA LEU A 67 6.52 -5.52 -10.27
C LEU A 67 7.96 -5.59 -9.72
N PHE A 68 8.86 -4.73 -10.21
CA PHE A 68 10.24 -4.68 -9.76
C PHE A 68 10.37 -4.27 -8.29
N TYR A 69 9.54 -3.33 -7.84
CA TYR A 69 9.57 -2.84 -6.45
C TYR A 69 8.64 -3.60 -5.50
N ALA A 70 7.75 -4.47 -6.00
CA ALA A 70 6.83 -5.23 -5.16
C ALA A 70 7.59 -6.13 -4.17
N SER A 71 7.11 -6.15 -2.93
CA SER A 71 7.63 -6.99 -1.84
C SER A 71 7.33 -8.47 -2.11
N ASN A 72 6.20 -8.76 -2.76
CA ASN A 72 5.87 -10.08 -3.28
C ASN A 72 5.50 -10.01 -4.79
N PRO A 73 6.49 -10.09 -5.70
CA PRO A 73 6.25 -9.92 -7.14
C PRO A 73 5.29 -10.94 -7.75
N SER A 74 5.34 -12.19 -7.29
CA SER A 74 4.46 -13.26 -7.79
C SER A 74 3.00 -12.97 -7.44
N GLU A 75 2.74 -12.58 -6.20
CA GLU A 75 1.38 -12.22 -5.76
C GLU A 75 0.91 -10.95 -6.45
N PHE A 76 1.77 -9.93 -6.56
CA PHE A 76 1.48 -8.71 -7.30
C PHE A 76 1.07 -9.00 -8.75
N ALA A 77 1.79 -9.88 -9.46
CA ALA A 77 1.49 -10.27 -10.83
C ALA A 77 0.11 -10.97 -10.95
N LEU A 78 -0.20 -11.89 -10.02
CA LEU A 78 -1.50 -12.55 -9.98
C LEU A 78 -2.63 -11.53 -9.77
N ARG A 79 -2.45 -10.61 -8.83
CA ARG A 79 -3.42 -9.55 -8.54
C ARG A 79 -3.60 -8.59 -9.70
N ALA A 80 -2.51 -8.20 -10.36
CA ALA A 80 -2.52 -7.34 -11.55
C ALA A 80 -3.27 -8.02 -12.72
N ALA A 81 -3.22 -9.35 -12.81
CA ALA A 81 -3.99 -10.14 -13.77
C ALA A 81 -5.45 -10.38 -13.35
N GLY A 82 -5.90 -9.84 -12.21
CA GLY A 82 -7.26 -9.98 -11.70
C GLY A 82 -7.52 -11.29 -10.92
N VAL A 83 -6.49 -12.08 -10.66
CA VAL A 83 -6.60 -13.30 -9.85
C VAL A 83 -6.60 -12.91 -8.38
N THR A 84 -7.65 -13.28 -7.65
CA THR A 84 -7.79 -13.01 -6.20
C THR A 84 -8.18 -14.30 -5.49
N ALA A 85 -7.45 -14.67 -4.44
CA ALA A 85 -7.89 -15.72 -3.54
C ALA A 85 -9.02 -15.19 -2.64
N ALA A 86 -10.05 -16.00 -2.40
CA ALA A 86 -11.26 -15.58 -1.67
C ALA A 86 -11.00 -15.06 -0.24
N SER A 87 -9.89 -15.48 0.38
CA SER A 87 -9.50 -15.10 1.74
C SER A 87 -8.44 -14.00 1.81
N ASP A 88 -7.91 -13.55 0.66
CA ASP A 88 -6.69 -12.74 0.62
C ASP A 88 -7.02 -11.24 0.65
N ARG A 89 -6.67 -10.60 1.78
CA ARG A 89 -6.90 -9.17 2.08
C ARG A 89 -5.68 -8.29 1.86
N THR A 90 -4.55 -8.87 1.42
CA THR A 90 -3.26 -8.18 1.33
C THR A 90 -3.30 -6.98 0.39
N PHE A 91 -4.19 -6.98 -0.61
CA PHE A 91 -4.35 -5.91 -1.60
C PHE A 91 -5.72 -5.20 -1.54
N ALA A 92 -6.37 -5.20 -0.37
CA ALA A 92 -7.67 -4.56 -0.20
C ALA A 92 -7.62 -3.05 -0.50
N ASP A 93 -8.75 -2.52 -0.98
CA ASP A 93 -8.91 -1.07 -1.13
C ASP A 93 -8.93 -0.42 0.26
N VAL A 94 -8.15 0.65 0.45
CA VAL A 94 -8.05 1.33 1.75
C VAL A 94 -9.16 2.38 1.83
N PRO A 95 -10.19 2.18 2.66
CA PRO A 95 -11.32 3.10 2.71
C PRO A 95 -10.89 4.45 3.26
N GLY A 96 -11.39 5.53 2.65
CA GLY A 96 -11.15 6.89 3.13
C GLY A 96 -9.86 7.55 2.64
N ILE A 97 -8.99 6.84 1.90
CA ILE A 97 -7.89 7.50 1.19
C ILE A 97 -8.34 7.88 -0.23
N ASN A 98 -8.48 9.18 -0.48
CA ASN A 98 -8.74 9.69 -1.82
C ASN A 98 -7.43 9.71 -2.62
N TRP A 99 -7.20 8.66 -3.38
CA TRP A 99 -5.97 8.50 -4.17
C TRP A 99 -6.00 9.27 -5.50
N ALA A 100 -6.76 10.39 -5.55
CA ALA A 100 -6.94 11.20 -6.73
C ALA A 100 -5.65 11.97 -7.08
N PRO A 101 -5.31 12.14 -8.37
CA PRO A 101 -4.14 12.91 -8.78
C PRO A 101 -4.12 14.34 -8.21
N SER A 102 -5.30 14.93 -7.98
CA SER A 102 -5.45 16.26 -7.40
C SER A 102 -4.91 16.39 -5.97
N ASP A 103 -4.83 15.29 -5.21
CA ASP A 103 -4.24 15.30 -3.87
C ASP A 103 -2.71 15.25 -3.90
N LEU A 104 -2.08 14.75 -4.97
CA LEU A 104 -0.63 14.85 -5.17
C LEU A 104 -0.17 16.28 -5.52
N THR A 105 -1.05 17.08 -6.13
CA THR A 105 -0.72 18.46 -6.53
C THR A 105 -0.82 19.48 -5.39
N ARG A 106 -1.37 19.11 -4.23
CA ARG A 106 -1.56 20.02 -3.09
C ARG A 106 -0.28 20.30 -2.30
N ASP A 107 0.71 19.42 -2.37
CA ASP A 107 1.93 19.50 -1.54
C ASP A 107 3.06 20.35 -2.16
N VAL A 108 2.95 20.77 -3.42
CA VAL A 108 4.01 21.56 -4.09
C VAL A 108 3.84 23.08 -3.89
N SER A 109 2.79 23.55 -3.19
CA SER A 109 2.54 24.98 -2.94
C SER A 109 2.99 25.49 -1.56
N LEU A 110 3.84 24.76 -0.83
CA LEU A 110 4.52 25.33 0.34
C LEU A 110 5.77 26.09 -0.11
N THR A 111 5.57 27.29 -0.65
CA THR A 111 6.54 28.41 -0.67
C THR A 111 5.94 29.52 0.17
#